data_AF-A0A0R3R8C6-F1
#
_entry.id   AF-A0A0R3R8C6-F1
#
_cell.length_a   1.000
_cell.length_b   1.000
_cell.length_c   1.000
_cell.angle_alpha   90.00
_cell.angle_beta   90.00
_cell.angle_gamma   90.00
#
_symmetry.space_group_name_H-M   'P 1'
#
loop_
_entity.id
_entity.type
_entity.pdbx_description
1 polymer ?
#
loop_
_entity_poly.entity_id
_entity_poly.type
_entity_poly.pdbx_seq_one_letter_code
_entity_poly.pdbx_strand_id
1 'polypeptide(L)' 'MRQKEPSEPEIECGPTSITINFNTRNAFEGHVYVKGLYDQEGCRNDEGGRQVAGISLPFDSCNVARTRSLNPRGM' A
#
# COMPACT_ATOMS: atom_id res chain seq x y z
N MET A 1 16.14 -23.28 11.24
CA MET A 1 16.24 -21.98 10.55
C MET A 1 14.93 -21.23 10.80
N ARG A 2 14.93 -20.13 11.57
CA ARG A 2 13.69 -19.38 11.82
C ARG A 2 13.37 -18.50 10.61
N GLN A 3 12.23 -18.74 9.97
CA GLN A 3 11.67 -17.83 8.98
C GLN A 3 11.31 -16.54 9.73
N LYS A 4 12.02 -15.44 9.47
CA LYS A 4 11.67 -14.13 10.03
C LYS A 4 10.43 -13.66 9.28
N GLU A 5 9.26 -13.73 9.92
CA GLU A 5 8.00 -13.19 9.38
C GLU A 5 8.28 -11.82 8.71
N PRO A 6 7.78 -11.57 7.49
CA PRO A 6 7.88 -10.25 6.90
C PRO A 6 7.27 -9.24 7.87
N SER A 7 7.93 -8.09 8.06
CA SER A 7 7.38 -7.03 8.92
C SER A 7 6.01 -6.62 8.39
N GLU A 8 5.11 -6.26 9.30
CA GLU A 8 3.85 -5.64 8.90
C GLU A 8 4.12 -4.38 8.07
N PRO A 9 3.29 -4.11 7.05
CA PRO A 9 3.40 -2.89 6.27
C PRO A 9 3.10 -1.67 7.14
N GLU A 10 3.81 -0.59 6.89
CA GLU A 10 3.52 0.72 7.45
C GLU A 10 2.44 1.40 6.60
N ILE A 11 1.38 1.87 7.25
CA ILE A 11 0.24 2.51 6.59
C ILE A 11 0.13 3.94 7.10
N GLU A 12 0.20 4.89 6.18
CA GLU A 12 -0.05 6.30 6.43
C GLU A 12 -1.34 6.73 5.73
N CYS A 13 -2.30 7.21 6.53
CA CYS A 13 -3.55 7.75 6.04
C CYS A 13 -3.43 9.28 5.93
N GLY A 14 -3.15 9.76 4.72
CA GLY A 14 -3.18 11.19 4.39
C GLY A 14 -4.61 11.71 4.19
N PRO A 15 -4.77 13.02 3.93
CA PRO A 15 -6.08 13.63 3.70
C PRO A 15 -6.70 13.22 2.34
N THR A 16 -5.87 12.91 1.35
CA THR A 16 -6.29 12.64 -0.05
C THR A 16 -5.86 11.27 -0.56
N SER A 17 -4.97 10.58 0.14
CA SER A 17 -4.42 9.29 -0.27
C SER A 17 -4.05 8.43 0.94
N ILE A 18 -3.93 7.12 0.69
CA ILE A 18 -3.31 6.16 1.60
C ILE A 18 -1.96 5.74 1.03
N THR A 19 -0.93 5.77 1.85
CA THR A 19 0.41 5.30 1.49
C THR A 19 0.69 4.02 2.26
N ILE A 20 1.12 2.99 1.54
CA ILE A 20 1.45 1.67 2.09
C ILE A 20 2.91 1.40 1.76
N ASN A 21 3.74 1.19 2.77
CA ASN A 21 5.15 0.85 2.62
C ASN A 21 5.43 -0.50 3.27
N PHE A 22 6.26 -1.34 2.65
CA PHE A 22 6.68 -2.61 3.21
C PHE A 22 8.18 -2.81 3.01
N ASN A 23 8.82 -3.32 4.06
CA ASN A 23 10.23 -3.67 4.03
C ASN A 23 10.40 -5.05 3.40
N THR A 24 11.30 -5.15 2.44
CA THR A 24 11.65 -6.39 1.78
C THR A 24 13.00 -6.90 2.30
N ARG A 25 13.21 -8.22 2.31
CA ARG A 25 14.49 -8.79 2.79
C ARG A 25 15.66 -8.47 1.86
N ASN A 26 15.39 -8.33 0.56
CA ASN A 26 16.33 -7.98 -0.49
C ASN A 26 15.81 -6.73 -1.23
N ALA A 27 16.61 -6.17 -2.14
CA ALA A 27 16.11 -5.15 -3.05
C ALA A 27 14.86 -5.66 -3.77
N PHE A 28 13.80 -4.85 -3.76
CA PHE A 28 12.56 -5.16 -4.44
C PHE A 28 12.73 -4.95 -5.94
N GLU A 29 12.35 -5.95 -6.72
CA GLU A 29 12.32 -5.93 -8.18
C GLU A 29 10.95 -6.43 -8.60
N GLY A 30 10.08 -5.52 -9.06
CA GLY A 30 8.73 -5.86 -9.44
C GLY A 30 7.78 -4.68 -9.42
N HIS A 31 6.48 -4.99 -9.40
CA HIS A 31 5.41 -4.00 -9.47
C HIS A 31 4.49 -4.14 -8.26
N VAL A 32 4.16 -3.03 -7.63
CA VAL A 32 3.12 -2.94 -6.60
C VAL A 32 1.89 -2.34 -7.25
N TYR A 33 0.72 -2.98 -7.15
CA TYR A 33 -0.48 -2.48 -7.83
C TYR A 33 -1.77 -2.90 -7.14
N VAL A 34 -2.84 -2.16 -7.42
CA VAL A 34 -4.19 -2.55 -7.01
C VAL A 34 -4.68 -3.68 -7.90
N LYS A 35 -5.13 -4.78 -7.27
CA LYS A 35 -5.63 -5.96 -7.98
C LYS A 35 -6.72 -5.58 -8.99
N GLY A 36 -6.52 -5.98 -10.25
CA GLY A 36 -7.44 -5.68 -11.36
C GLY A 36 -7.20 -4.34 -12.05
N LEU A 37 -6.22 -3.55 -11.61
CA LEU A 37 -5.89 -2.22 -12.15
C LEU A 37 -4.41 -2.08 -12.54
N TYR A 38 -3.74 -3.18 -12.88
CA TYR A 38 -2.32 -3.18 -13.26
C TYR A 38 -2.02 -2.27 -14.47
N ASP A 39 -2.94 -2.22 -15.44
CA ASP A 39 -2.80 -1.41 -16.65
C ASP A 39 -3.06 0.08 -16.42
N GLN A 40 -3.47 0.47 -15.20
CA GLN A 40 -3.62 1.86 -14.80
C GLN A 40 -2.37 2.33 -14.08
N GLU A 41 -1.57 3.16 -14.73
CA GLU A 41 -0.31 3.68 -14.19
C GLU A 41 -0.50 4.35 -12.82
N GLY A 42 -1.59 5.10 -12.63
CA GLY A 42 -1.92 5.72 -11.33
C GLY A 42 -2.25 4.75 -10.19
N CYS A 43 -2.45 3.47 -10.50
CA CYS A 43 -2.74 2.40 -9.52
C CYS A 43 -1.59 1.39 -9.40
N ARG A 44 -0.42 1.75 -9.93
CA ARG A 44 0.80 0.94 -9.93
C ARG A 44 1.99 1.78 -9.50
N ASN A 45 2.91 1.16 -8.78
CA ASN A 45 4.24 1.68 -8.50
C ASN A 45 5.27 0.69 -9.06
N ASP A 46 6.15 1.21 -9.91
CA ASP A 46 7.20 0.47 -10.60
C ASP A 46 8.59 0.76 -10.03
N GLU A 47 8.68 1.45 -8.89
CA GLU A 47 9.96 1.71 -8.25
C GLU A 47 10.54 0.41 -7.68
N GLY A 48 11.82 0.18 -7.98
CA GLY A 48 12.58 -0.98 -7.54
C GLY A 48 13.99 -0.60 -7.08
N GLY A 49 14.82 -1.61 -6.82
CA GLY A 49 16.22 -1.45 -6.45
C GLY A 49 16.47 -1.00 -5.00
N ARG A 50 15.41 -0.82 -4.20
CA ARG A 50 15.48 -0.47 -2.77
C ARG A 50 14.93 -1.63 -1.91
N GLN A 51 15.34 -1.70 -0.64
CA GLN A 51 14.79 -2.68 0.33
C GLN A 51 13.45 -2.23 0.94
N VAL A 52 12.80 -1.27 0.28
CA VAL A 52 11.47 -0.78 0.60
C VAL A 52 10.70 -0.73 -0.71
N ALA A 53 9.45 -1.16 -0.64
CA ALA A 53 8.51 -1.02 -1.73
C ALA A 53 7.19 -0.50 -1.18
N GLY A 54 6.42 0.16 -2.02
CA GLY A 54 5.22 0.81 -1.55
C GLY A 54 4.36 1.34 -2.67
N ILE A 55 3.21 1.89 -2.29
CA ILE A 55 2.26 2.49 -3.20
C ILE A 55 1.50 3.59 -2.49
N SER A 56 1.23 4.69 -3.18
CA SER A 56 0.33 5.74 -2.70
C SER A 56 -0.91 5.76 -3.59
N LEU A 57 -2.07 5.60 -2.97
CA LEU A 57 -3.34 5.44 -3.66
C LEU A 57 -4.28 6.60 -3.30
N PRO A 58 -4.69 7.43 -4.26
CA PRO A 58 -5.69 8.46 -4.04
C PRO A 58 -7.05 7.86 -3.66
N PHE A 59 -7.81 8.54 -2.80
CA PHE A 59 -9.12 8.07 -2.33
C PHE A 59 -10.25 8.18 -3.36
N ASP A 60 -10.04 8.91 -4.44
CA ASP A 60 -11.00 9.14 -5.53
C ASP A 60 -10.76 8.21 -6.73
N SER A 61 -9.75 7.34 -6.67
CA SER A 61 -9.38 6.43 -7.75
C SER A 61 -8.98 5.05 -7.21
N CYS A 62 -8.51 4.18 -8.10
CA CYS A 62 -7.98 2.85 -7.77
C CYS A 62 -8.92 1.94 -6.95
N ASN A 63 -10.24 2.11 -7.11
CA ASN A 63 -11.28 1.42 -6.35
C ASN A 63 -11.10 1.50 -4.82
N VAL A 64 -10.47 2.55 -4.32
CA VAL A 64 -10.29 2.77 -2.88
C VAL A 64 -11.64 3.16 -2.26
N ALA A 65 -12.11 2.36 -1.32
CA ALA A 65 -13.36 2.62 -0.62
C ALA A 65 -13.09 3.31 0.72
N ARG A 66 -13.82 4.40 0.99
CA ARG A 66 -13.84 5.07 2.30
C ARG A 66 -15.14 4.76 3.02
N THR A 67 -15.04 4.05 4.12
CA THR A 67 -16.18 3.77 4.99
C THR A 67 -16.03 4.52 6.29
N ARG A 68 -17.04 5.32 6.66
CA ARG A 68 -17.11 5.97 7.97
C ARG A 68 -17.99 5.12 8.88
N SER A 69 -17.50 4.76 10.07
CA SER A 69 -18.36 4.17 11.09
C SER A 69 -19.38 5.22 11.56
N LEU A 70 -20.67 4.91 11.42
CA LEU A 70 -21.76 5.80 11.86
C LEU A 70 -22.03 5.70 13.36
N ASN A 71 -21.46 4.70 14.04
CA ASN A 71 -21.65 4.49 15.46
C ASN A 71 -20.33 4.02 16.09
N PRO A 72 -19.34 4.91 16.25
CA PRO A 72 -18.13 4.57 16.99
C PRO A 72 -18.52 4.23 18.42
N ARG A 73 -18.30 2.98 18.84
CA ARG A 73 -18.47 2.61 20.25
C ARG A 73 -17.28 3.17 21.01
N GLY A 74 -17.40 4.42 21.45
CA GLY A 74 -16.45 5.11 22.32
C GLY A 74 -15.20 5.62 21.61
N MET A 75 -14.96 6.93 21.72
CA MET A 75 -13.63 7.40 22.13
C MET A 75 -13.58 7.36 23.66
#